data_AF-A0A7Y7QZ63-F1
#
_entry.id   AF-A0A7Y7QZ63-F1
#
_cell.length_a   1.000
_cell.length_b   1.000
_cell.length_c   1.000
_cell.angle_alpha   90.00
_cell.angle_beta   90.00
_cell.angle_gamma   90.00
#
_symmetry.space_group_name_H-M   'P 1'
#
loop_
_entity.id
_entity.type
_entity.pdbx_description
1 polymer ?
#
loop_
_entity_poly.entity_id
_entity_poly.type
_entity_poly.pdbx_seq_one_letter_code
_entity_poly.pdbx_strand_id
1 'polypeptide(L)' 'MDEAMIRDAAEALAARFKDLLDDGMARSFTLSRDEVVLALGFTQSVADLLTPPVAAPSVRLPA' A
#
# COMPACT_ATOMS: atom_id res chain seq x y z
N MET A 1 -4.19 -14.62 4.06
CA MET A 1 -2.96 -14.04 3.50
C MET A 1 -2.33 -13.27 4.65
N ASP A 2 -1.17 -13.70 5.12
CA ASP A 2 -0.61 -13.23 6.38
C ASP A 2 -0.06 -11.80 6.27
N GLU A 3 -0.22 -11.01 7.32
CA GLU A 3 0.22 -9.61 7.39
C GLU A 3 1.72 -9.46 7.13
N ALA A 4 2.51 -10.44 7.58
CA ALA A 4 3.94 -10.55 7.27
C ALA A 4 4.20 -10.70 5.76
N MET A 5 3.38 -11.49 5.08
CA MET A 5 3.49 -11.72 3.63
C MET A 5 3.16 -10.46 2.83
N ILE A 6 2.20 -9.66 3.31
CA ILE A 6 1.83 -8.37 2.70
C ILE A 6 2.96 -7.36 2.92
N ARG A 7 3.56 -7.34 4.12
CA ARG A 7 4.68 -6.45 4.43
C ARG A 7 5.92 -6.78 3.61
N ASP A 8 6.28 -8.06 3.48
CA ASP A 8 7.44 -8.47 2.67
C ASP A 8 7.25 -8.12 1.20
N ALA A 9 6.03 -8.31 0.67
CA ALA A 9 5.69 -7.91 -0.69
C ALA A 9 5.76 -6.38 -0.89
N ALA A 10 5.33 -5.62 0.12
CA ALA A 10 5.42 -4.16 0.13
C ALA A 10 6.86 -3.66 0.15
N GLU A 11 7.71 -4.24 1.01
CA GLU A 11 9.13 -3.88 1.11
C GLU A 11 9.87 -4.21 -0.20
N ALA A 12 9.60 -5.36 -0.81
CA ALA A 12 10.16 -5.74 -2.11
C ALA A 12 9.74 -4.78 -3.24
N LEU A 13 8.47 -4.35 -3.23
CA LEU A 13 7.96 -3.40 -4.22
C LEU A 13 8.58 -2.00 -4.02
N ALA A 14 8.72 -1.55 -2.77
CA ALA A 14 9.35 -0.28 -2.44
C ALA A 14 10.83 -0.24 -2.86
N ALA A 15 11.57 -1.34 -2.63
CA ALA A 15 12.95 -1.47 -3.09
C ALA A 15 13.05 -1.38 -4.61
N ARG A 16 12.17 -2.08 -5.34
CA ARG A 16 12.14 -2.05 -6.81
C ARG A 16 11.79 -0.67 -7.37
N PHE A 17 10.84 0.05 -6.75
CA PHE A 17 10.57 1.44 -7.14
C PHE A 17 11.73 2.37 -6.85
N LYS A 18 12.41 2.18 -5.71
CA LYS A 18 13.60 2.95 -5.36
C LYS A 18 14.72 2.70 -6.36
N ASP A 19 14.99 1.46 -6.74
CA ASP A 19 16.01 1.13 -7.75
C ASP A 19 15.66 1.74 -9.11
N LEU A 20 14.40 1.70 -9.54
CA LEU A 20 13.95 2.35 -10.79
C LEU A 20 14.06 3.89 -10.76
N LEU A 21 13.88 4.50 -9.58
CA LEU A 21 14.04 5.94 -9.38
C LEU A 21 15.51 6.34 -9.22
N ASP A 22 16.34 5.51 -8.60
CA ASP A 22 17.77 5.73 -8.41
C ASP A 22 18.55 5.46 -9.72
N ASP A 23 18.10 4.52 -10.56
CA ASP A 23 18.49 4.39 -11.98
C ASP A 23 17.97 5.55 -12.84
N GLY A 24 17.17 6.44 -12.26
CA GLY A 24 16.40 7.53 -12.86
C GLY A 24 17.20 8.69 -13.46
N MET A 25 18.00 8.41 -14.48
CA MET A 25 18.15 9.31 -15.63
C MET A 25 16.93 9.25 -16.58
N ALA A 26 15.93 8.41 -16.29
CA ALA A 26 14.77 8.20 -17.15
C ALA A 26 13.54 9.04 -16.74
N ARG A 27 12.99 9.80 -17.70
CA ARG A 27 11.81 10.68 -17.53
C ARG A 27 10.48 9.92 -17.31
N SER A 28 10.48 8.61 -17.55
CA SER A 28 9.32 7.72 -17.42
C SER A 28 9.79 6.27 -17.30
N PHE A 29 9.07 5.46 -16.53
CA PHE A 29 9.24 4.01 -16.49
C PHE A 29 7.91 3.30 -16.74
N THR A 30 7.96 2.09 -17.27
CA THR A 30 6.79 1.26 -17.56
C THR A 30 6.72 0.11 -16.57
N LEU A 31 5.51 -0.17 -16.06
CA LEU A 31 5.24 -1.32 -15.21
C LEU A 31 4.46 -2.38 -15.99
N SER A 32 4.73 -3.66 -15.73
CA SER A 32 3.88 -4.76 -16.16
C SER A 32 2.55 -4.75 -15.43
N ARG A 33 1.54 -5.44 -15.98
CA ARG A 33 0.21 -5.52 -15.37
C ARG A 33 0.25 -6.06 -13.94
N ASP A 34 1.05 -7.08 -13.70
CA ASP A 34 1.15 -7.72 -12.37
C ASP A 34 1.78 -6.78 -11.35
N GLU A 35 2.79 -6.00 -11.75
CA GLU A 35 3.40 -4.96 -10.91
C GLU A 35 2.40 -3.84 -10.58
N VAL A 36 1.56 -3.44 -11.55
CA VAL A 36 0.52 -2.44 -11.32
C VAL A 36 -0.54 -2.95 -10.33
N VAL A 37 -0.96 -4.20 -10.45
CA VAL A 37 -1.92 -4.82 -9.52
C VAL A 37 -1.35 -4.87 -8.10
N LEU A 38 -0.08 -5.24 -7.96
CA LEU A 38 0.64 -5.24 -6.69
C LEU A 38 0.73 -3.83 -6.07
N ALA A 39 1.08 -2.83 -6.87
CA ALA A 39 1.16 -1.44 -6.43
C ALA A 39 -0.21 -0.90 -5.98
N LEU A 40 -1.26 -1.19 -6.73
CA LEU A 40 -2.62 -0.80 -6.37
C LEU A 40 -3.05 -1.42 -5.03
N GLY A 41 -2.86 -2.73 -4.87
CA GLY A 41 -3.19 -3.43 -3.62
C GLY A 41 -2.45 -2.85 -2.43
N PHE A 42 -1.15 -2.55 -2.58
CA PHE A 42 -0.35 -1.91 -1.54
C PHE A 42 -0.87 -0.51 -1.18
N THR A 43 -1.14 0.34 -2.18
CA THR A 43 -1.67 1.69 -1.91
C THR A 43 -3.00 1.66 -1.18
N GLN A 44 -3.84 0.65 -1.47
CA GLN A 44 -5.12 0.46 -0.81
C GLN A 44 -4.96 -0.02 0.64
N SER A 45 -4.05 -0.97 0.90
CA SER A 45 -3.72 -1.38 2.27
C SER A 45 -3.14 -0.25 3.13
N VAL A 46 -2.30 0.62 2.54
CA VAL A 46 -1.78 1.82 3.23
C VAL A 46 -2.91 2.83 3.48
N ALA A 47 -3.81 3.04 2.51
CA ALA A 47 -4.95 3.92 2.69
C ALA A 47 -5.86 3.41 3.81
N ASP A 48 -6.13 2.11 3.88
CA ASP A 48 -6.92 1.50 4.95
C ASP A 48 -6.23 1.64 6.31
N LEU A 49 -4.90 1.45 6.37
CA LEU A 49 -4.12 1.61 7.61
C LEU A 49 -4.09 3.06 8.11
N LEU A 50 -3.99 4.03 7.20
CA LEU A 50 -3.95 5.45 7.52
C LEU A 50 -5.34 6.05 7.74
N THR A 51 -6.40 5.36 7.32
CA THR A 51 -7.77 5.78 7.57
C THR A 51 -8.06 5.52 9.05
N PRO A 52 -8.26 6.57 9.87
CA PRO A 52 -8.54 6.39 11.27
C PRO A 52 -9.82 5.53 11.40
N PRO A 53 -9.87 4.59 12.38
CA PRO A 53 -11.07 3.81 12.60
C PRO A 53 -12.20 4.81 12.85
N VAL A 54 -13.22 4.80 11.98
CA VAL A 54 -14.43 5.57 12.18
C VAL A 54 -14.90 5.23 13.58
N ALA A 55 -14.83 6.21 14.49
CA ALA A 55 -15.30 6.06 15.84
C ALA A 55 -16.75 5.54 15.74
N ALA A 56 -16.96 4.31 16.17
CA ALA A 56 -18.28 3.70 16.18
C ALA A 56 -19.22 4.70 16.89
N PRO A 57 -20.39 5.02 16.33
CA PRO A 57 -21.31 5.95 16.95
C PRO A 57 -21.57 5.45 18.37
N SER A 58 -21.19 6.25 19.36
CA SER A 58 -21.41 5.92 20.76
C SER A 58 -22.91 5.76 20.95
N VAL A 59 -23.37 4.51 21.00
CA VAL A 59 -24.74 4.17 21.34
C VAL A 59 -24.92 4.65 22.78
N ARG A 60 -25.55 5.82 22.95
CA ARG A 60 -26.00 6.28 24.26
C ARG A 60 -27.03 5.27 24.77
N LEU A 61 -26.63 4.47 25.74
CA LEU A 61 -27.53 3.64 26.51
C LEU A 61 -28.45 4.57 27.33
N PRO A 62 -29.79 4.46 27.25
CA PRO A 62 -30.68 5.21 28.13
C PRO A 62 -30.56 4.72 29.58
N ALA A 63 -30.64 5.68 30.50
CA ALA A 63 -30.55 5.52 31.95
C ALA A 63 -31.73 4.76 32.56
#